data_AF-A0A250XU87-F1
#
_entry.id   AF-A0A250XU87-F1
#
_cell.length_a   1.000
_cell.length_b   1.000
_cell.length_c   1.000
_cell.angle_alpha   90.00
_cell.angle_beta   90.00
_cell.angle_gamma   90.00
#
_symmetry.space_group_name_H-M   'P 1'
#
loop_
_entity.id
_entity.type
_entity.pdbx_description
1 polymer ?
#
loop_
_entity_poly.entity_id
_entity_poly.type
_entity_poly.pdbx_seq_one_letter_code
_entity_poly.pdbx_strand_id
1 'polypeptide(L)'
;MITTEFGKLEVDPTEICVIQRGIRFQVDIKGDMARGYVLEIFQSHFSLPDLGPIGANGLANPRHFAAPVAWFDDRDCHYVVLHKLEGHIFSATQEFSPFNVVAWHGNYVPYKYDLSKFCPINAVSFDHPDPSIFTVLTANSSIPGRCDESNERPSPITPI
;
A
#
# COMPACT_ATOMS: atom_id res chain seq x y z
N MET A 1 -1.45 -1.09 13.80
CA MET A 1 -0.20 -0.33 13.60
C MET A 1 0.69 -1.13 12.67
N ILE A 2 1.25 -0.50 11.65
CA ILE A 2 2.18 -1.12 10.71
C ILE A 2 3.55 -0.48 10.96
N THR A 3 4.51 -1.28 11.40
CA THR A 3 5.91 -0.86 11.57
C THR A 3 6.67 -1.25 10.31
N THR A 4 7.37 -0.30 9.70
CA THR A 4 8.19 -0.50 8.49
C THR A 4 9.61 -0.02 8.73
N GLU A 5 10.53 -0.36 7.84
CA GLU A 5 11.89 0.23 7.84
C GLU A 5 11.88 1.77 7.74
N PHE A 6 10.81 2.37 7.21
CA PHE A 6 10.68 3.82 7.04
C PHE A 6 10.00 4.50 8.24
N GLY A 7 9.54 3.73 9.21
CA GLY A 7 8.80 4.19 10.38
C GLY A 7 7.42 3.57 10.52
N LYS A 8 6.57 4.20 11.32
CA LYS A 8 5.28 3.63 11.75
C LYS A 8 4.09 4.28 11.05
N LEU A 9 3.14 3.46 10.61
CA LEU A 9 1.87 3.86 10.00
C LEU A 9 0.71 3.30 10.82
N GLU A 10 -0.10 4.18 11.37
CA GLU A 10 -1.41 3.80 11.90
C GLU A 10 -2.42 3.81 10.76
N VAL A 11 -3.13 2.71 10.57
CA VAL A 11 -4.11 2.52 9.48
C VAL A 11 -5.41 2.04 10.12
N ASP A 12 -6.41 2.91 10.09
CA ASP A 12 -7.74 2.63 10.61
C ASP A 12 -8.70 2.15 9.49
N PRO A 13 -9.85 1.56 9.83
CA PRO A 13 -10.91 1.34 8.84
C PRO A 13 -11.23 2.66 8.13
N THR A 14 -11.51 2.60 6.83
CA THR A 14 -11.63 3.76 5.90
C THR A 14 -10.32 4.38 5.42
N GLU A 15 -9.18 3.94 5.94
CA GLU A 15 -7.87 4.23 5.35
C GLU A 15 -7.37 3.04 4.53
N ILE A 16 -6.59 3.33 3.51
CA ILE A 16 -5.80 2.35 2.76
C ILE A 16 -4.32 2.60 3.02
N CYS A 17 -3.51 1.55 2.89
CA CYS A 17 -2.06 1.68 2.90
C CYS A 17 -1.44 0.85 1.78
N VAL A 18 -0.29 1.30 1.31
CA VAL A 18 0.50 0.61 0.28
C VAL A 18 1.88 0.36 0.85
N ILE A 19 2.27 -0.91 0.87
CA ILE A 19 3.62 -1.36 1.19
C ILE A 19 4.22 -1.90 -0.10
N GLN A 20 5.30 -1.27 -0.55
CA GLN A 20 5.92 -1.61 -1.82
C GLN A 20 6.80 -2.86 -1.68
N ARG A 21 7.09 -3.50 -2.82
CA ARG A 21 7.88 -4.73 -2.89
C ARG A 21 9.21 -4.59 -2.16
N GLY A 22 9.53 -5.58 -1.32
CA GLY A 22 10.82 -5.69 -0.64
C GLY A 22 10.94 -4.88 0.66
N ILE A 23 9.98 -4.00 0.98
CA ILE A 23 9.95 -3.31 2.26
C ILE A 23 9.60 -4.30 3.36
N ARG A 24 10.43 -4.38 4.40
CA ARG A 24 10.15 -5.18 5.59
C ARG A 24 9.14 -4.44 6.47
N PHE A 25 8.14 -5.17 6.93
CA PHE A 25 7.11 -4.62 7.80
C PHE A 25 6.61 -5.65 8.81
N GLN A 26 6.05 -5.13 9.91
CA GLN A 26 5.35 -5.87 10.94
C GLN A 26 3.98 -5.23 11.13
N VAL A 27 2.95 -6.05 11.35
CA VAL A 27 1.59 -5.58 11.60
C VAL A 27 1.18 -5.95 13.02
N ASP A 28 0.93 -4.94 13.84
CA ASP A 28 0.36 -5.09 15.17
C ASP A 28 -1.13 -4.75 15.14
N ILE A 29 -1.97 -5.67 15.58
CA ILE A 29 -3.43 -5.49 15.62
C ILE A 29 -3.81 -4.81 16.94
N LYS A 30 -4.65 -3.77 16.87
CA LYS A 30 -5.28 -3.17 18.06
C LYS A 30 -6.50 -4.03 18.43
N GLY A 31 -6.45 -4.74 19.55
CA GLY A 31 -7.51 -5.65 19.99
C GLY A 31 -7.26 -7.09 19.54
N ASP A 32 -8.33 -7.89 19.51
CA ASP A 32 -8.20 -9.36 19.38
C ASP A 32 -8.21 -9.86 17.93
N MET A 33 -8.83 -9.11 17.01
CA MET A 33 -9.01 -9.55 15.62
C MET A 33 -9.01 -8.37 14.64
N ALA A 34 -8.37 -8.57 13.48
CA ALA A 34 -8.47 -7.67 12.33
C ALA A 34 -8.93 -8.43 11.08
N ARG A 35 -9.63 -7.74 10.19
CA ARG A 35 -10.05 -8.25 8.88
C ARG A 35 -10.02 -7.11 7.87
N GLY A 36 -9.58 -7.41 6.65
CA GLY A 36 -9.48 -6.46 5.56
C GLY A 36 -9.27 -7.16 4.23
N TYR A 37 -8.99 -6.38 3.19
CA TYR A 37 -8.71 -6.85 1.85
C TYR A 37 -7.28 -6.49 1.47
N VAL A 38 -6.63 -7.37 0.72
CA VAL A 38 -5.28 -7.14 0.19
C VAL A 38 -5.33 -7.34 -1.32
N LEU A 39 -4.79 -6.35 -2.05
CA LEU A 39 -4.55 -6.44 -3.48
C LEU A 39 -3.04 -6.48 -3.70
N GLU A 40 -2.54 -7.59 -4.22
CA GLU A 40 -1.13 -7.75 -4.57
C GLU A 40 -0.97 -7.62 -6.09
N ILE A 41 -0.03 -6.77 -6.53
CA ILE A 41 0.33 -6.57 -7.93
C ILE A 41 1.79 -6.97 -8.16
N PHE A 42 2.09 -7.62 -9.29
CA PHE A 42 3.43 -8.20 -9.55
C PHE A 42 4.27 -7.40 -10.55
N GLN A 43 3.64 -6.72 -11.52
CA GLN A 43 4.36 -6.17 -12.67
C GLN A 43 4.49 -4.65 -12.67
N SER A 44 3.85 -3.93 -11.75
CA SER A 44 3.85 -2.47 -11.69
C SER A 44 3.74 -1.91 -10.27
N HIS A 45 3.74 -0.58 -10.14
CA HIS A 45 3.50 0.14 -8.89
C HIS A 45 2.20 0.94 -8.99
N PHE A 46 1.52 1.11 -7.86
CA PHE A 46 0.37 1.99 -7.79
C PHE A 46 0.79 3.44 -8.00
N SER A 47 0.03 4.14 -8.84
CA SER A 47 0.18 5.56 -9.15
C SER A 47 -1.19 6.23 -9.19
N LEU A 48 -1.23 7.56 -9.15
CA LEU A 48 -2.47 8.30 -9.35
C LEU A 48 -2.92 8.15 -10.81
N PRO A 49 -4.23 8.03 -11.07
CA PRO A 49 -4.74 7.99 -12.42
C PRO A 49 -4.49 9.31 -13.15
N ASP A 50 -4.38 9.26 -14.47
CA ASP A 50 -4.47 10.46 -15.28
C ASP A 50 -5.87 11.07 -15.12
N LEU A 51 -5.92 12.36 -14.81
CA LEU A 51 -7.16 13.09 -14.57
C LEU A 51 -7.86 13.48 -15.86
N GLY A 52 -7.16 13.50 -17.00
CA GLY A 52 -7.74 13.84 -18.30
C GLY A 52 -8.54 15.16 -18.23
N PRO A 53 -9.83 15.18 -18.67
CA PRO A 53 -10.66 16.38 -18.64
C PRO A 53 -10.99 16.94 -17.24
N ILE A 54 -10.77 16.17 -16.15
CA ILE A 54 -10.96 16.67 -14.78
C ILE A 54 -9.96 17.80 -14.48
N GLY A 55 -8.80 17.79 -15.14
CA GLY A 55 -7.79 18.85 -15.04
C GLY A 55 -6.74 18.53 -13.98
N ALA A 56 -6.38 19.54 -13.17
CA ALA A 56 -5.22 19.45 -12.26
C ALA A 56 -5.58 19.03 -10.82
N ASN A 57 -6.86 19.02 -10.44
CA ASN A 57 -7.31 18.72 -9.08
C ASN A 57 -8.60 17.90 -9.11
N GLY A 58 -8.74 16.95 -8.20
CA GLY A 58 -9.89 16.05 -8.12
C GLY A 58 -9.46 14.67 -7.63
N LEU A 59 -10.44 13.78 -7.39
CA LEU A 59 -10.19 12.40 -6.97
C LEU A 59 -9.32 12.34 -5.70
N ALA A 60 -8.28 11.49 -5.70
CA ALA A 60 -7.32 11.36 -4.62
C ALA A 60 -6.18 12.39 -4.77
N ASN A 61 -6.34 13.56 -4.15
CA ASN A 61 -5.33 14.62 -4.22
C ASN A 61 -3.98 14.15 -3.61
N PRO A 62 -2.83 14.38 -4.30
CA PRO A 62 -1.51 13.91 -3.85
C PRO A 62 -1.15 14.34 -2.42
N ARG A 63 -1.57 15.55 -2.00
CA ARG A 63 -1.24 16.11 -0.69
C ARG A 63 -1.77 15.28 0.50
N HIS A 64 -2.77 14.43 0.27
CA HIS A 64 -3.40 13.64 1.32
C HIS A 64 -2.74 12.27 1.52
N PHE A 65 -1.78 11.90 0.67
CA PHE A 65 -0.97 10.71 0.86
C PHE A 65 0.11 10.99 1.90
N ALA A 66 0.12 10.21 2.98
CA ALA A 66 1.03 10.38 4.09
C ALA A 66 2.05 9.24 4.12
N ALA A 67 3.33 9.59 4.10
CA ALA A 67 4.44 8.68 4.39
C ALA A 67 4.77 8.73 5.89
N PRO A 68 5.35 7.66 6.48
CA PRO A 68 5.78 7.69 7.87
C PRO A 68 6.95 8.66 8.07
N VAL A 69 7.20 9.06 9.31
CA VAL A 69 8.47 9.69 9.70
C VAL A 69 9.42 8.59 10.17
N ALA A 70 10.72 8.77 9.88
CA ALA A 70 11.76 7.83 10.30
C ALA A 70 11.65 7.48 11.78
N TRP A 71 11.72 6.19 12.08
CA TRP A 71 11.75 5.63 13.42
C TRP A 71 12.59 4.37 13.38
N PHE A 72 13.43 4.17 14.38
CA PHE A 72 14.32 3.04 14.47
C PHE A 72 14.20 2.33 15.82
N ASP A 73 14.65 1.09 15.82
CA ASP A 73 14.65 0.18 16.95
C ASP A 73 16.01 -0.50 17.06
N ASP A 74 16.78 -0.11 18.08
CA ASP A 74 18.14 -0.59 18.33
C ASP A 74 18.15 -1.66 19.42
N ARG A 75 17.28 -2.66 19.27
CA ARG A 75 17.17 -3.79 20.20
C ARG A 75 17.90 -5.00 19.62
N ASP A 76 18.77 -5.58 20.44
CA ASP A 76 19.23 -6.96 20.27
C ASP A 76 18.09 -7.90 20.63
N CYS A 77 17.53 -8.57 19.62
CA CYS A 77 16.42 -9.48 19.79
C CYS A 77 16.44 -10.57 18.71
N HIS A 78 16.02 -11.76 19.08
CA HIS A 78 15.85 -12.83 18.12
C HIS A 78 14.61 -12.54 17.25
N TYR A 79 14.84 -12.32 15.96
CA TYR A 79 13.80 -11.95 15.01
C TYR A 79 13.73 -12.96 13.87
N VAL A 80 12.52 -13.34 13.47
CA VAL A 80 12.26 -14.18 12.29
C VAL A 80 11.73 -13.29 11.18
N VAL A 81 12.49 -13.15 10.09
CA VAL A 81 12.06 -12.42 8.90
C VAL A 81 11.46 -13.40 7.90
N LEU A 82 10.21 -13.14 7.49
CA LEU A 82 9.52 -13.90 6.47
C LEU A 82 9.65 -13.18 5.12
N HIS A 83 9.97 -13.95 4.09
CA HIS A 83 10.13 -13.47 2.72
C HIS A 83 9.21 -14.24 1.78
N LYS A 84 8.30 -13.54 1.08
CA LYS A 84 7.50 -14.11 0.00
C LYS A 84 8.25 -13.99 -1.32
N LEU A 85 8.57 -15.12 -1.96
CA LEU A 85 9.25 -15.20 -3.25
C LEU A 85 8.58 -16.26 -4.11
N GLU A 86 8.14 -15.88 -5.32
CA GLU A 86 7.46 -16.78 -6.28
C GLU A 86 6.27 -17.55 -5.67
N GLY A 87 5.53 -16.91 -4.75
CA GLY A 87 4.38 -17.54 -4.07
C GLY A 87 4.75 -18.45 -2.90
N HIS A 88 6.04 -18.66 -2.63
CA HIS A 88 6.54 -19.42 -1.49
C HIS A 88 7.00 -18.49 -0.37
N ILE A 89 6.88 -18.95 0.88
CA ILE A 89 7.35 -18.23 2.07
C ILE A 89 8.64 -18.87 2.56
N PHE A 90 9.67 -18.05 2.69
CA PHE A 90 10.97 -18.41 3.24
C PHE A 90 11.18 -17.67 4.57
N SER A 91 11.97 -18.24 5.47
CA SER A 91 12.28 -17.62 6.76
C SER A 91 13.79 -17.52 6.97
N ALA A 92 14.22 -16.45 7.63
CA ALA A 92 15.59 -16.24 8.07
C ALA A 92 15.57 -15.66 9.49
N THR A 93 16.48 -16.12 10.34
CA THR A 93 16.65 -15.60 11.70
C THR A 93 17.76 -14.55 11.74
N GLN A 94 17.58 -13.53 12.58
CA GLN A 94 18.59 -12.51 12.87
C GLN A 94 18.53 -12.14 14.36
N GLU A 95 19.65 -11.66 14.91
CA GLU A 95 19.80 -11.36 16.36
C GLU A 95 19.61 -9.87 16.69
N PHE A 96 19.02 -9.11 15.77
CA PHE A 96 18.73 -7.67 15.92
C PHE A 96 17.40 -7.32 15.25
N SER A 97 16.80 -6.19 15.62
CA SER A 97 15.57 -5.70 14.97
C SER A 97 15.81 -5.33 13.50
N PRO A 98 14.95 -5.76 12.54
CA PRO A 98 15.06 -5.34 11.15
C PRO A 98 14.70 -3.86 10.95
N PHE A 99 14.13 -3.19 11.96
CA PHE A 99 13.71 -1.79 11.89
C PHE A 99 14.78 -0.85 12.42
N ASN A 100 16.02 -0.98 11.95
CA ASN A 100 17.19 -0.25 12.46
C ASN A 100 17.62 0.95 11.58
N VAL A 101 16.70 1.48 10.76
CA VAL A 101 16.96 2.61 9.86
C VAL A 101 16.76 3.94 10.58
N VAL A 102 17.85 4.60 10.96
CA VAL A 102 17.83 5.86 11.74
C VAL A 102 17.28 7.03 10.93
N ALA A 103 17.61 7.10 9.64
CA ALA A 103 17.16 8.16 8.74
C ALA A 103 17.11 7.63 7.30
N TRP A 104 16.24 8.22 6.48
CA TRP A 104 16.10 7.87 5.08
C TRP A 104 15.69 9.09 4.25
N HIS A 105 15.98 9.03 2.95
CA HIS A 105 15.48 9.96 1.95
C HIS A 105 15.18 9.18 0.66
N GLY A 106 14.18 9.60 -0.10
CA GLY A 106 13.80 8.93 -1.35
C GLY A 106 12.32 9.08 -1.67
N ASN A 107 11.92 8.47 -2.79
CA ASN A 107 10.53 8.46 -3.28
C ASN A 107 9.90 7.05 -3.29
N TYR A 108 10.66 6.02 -2.90
CA TYR A 108 10.17 4.65 -2.76
C TYR A 108 9.82 4.38 -1.29
N VAL A 109 8.62 4.81 -0.90
CA VAL A 109 8.18 4.82 0.51
C VAL A 109 6.86 4.08 0.69
N PRO A 110 6.60 3.49 1.87
CA PRO A 110 5.25 3.08 2.22
C PRO A 110 4.40 4.33 2.50
N TYR A 111 3.12 4.27 2.19
CA TYR A 111 2.22 5.40 2.38
C TYR A 111 0.82 4.95 2.75
N LYS A 112 0.05 5.86 3.37
CA LYS A 112 -1.37 5.69 3.64
C LYS A 112 -2.21 6.82 3.05
N TYR A 113 -3.49 6.54 2.87
CA TYR A 113 -4.48 7.48 2.36
C TYR A 113 -5.83 7.26 3.04
N ASP A 114 -6.46 8.35 3.45
CA ASP A 114 -7.79 8.35 4.07
C ASP A 114 -8.86 8.53 2.99
N LEU A 115 -9.73 7.53 2.81
CA LEU A 115 -10.76 7.52 1.77
C LEU A 115 -11.79 8.63 1.96
N SER A 116 -11.98 9.15 3.18
CA SER A 116 -12.89 10.28 3.44
C SER A 116 -12.43 11.58 2.77
N LYS A 117 -11.14 11.68 2.42
CA LYS A 117 -10.55 12.85 1.74
C LYS A 117 -10.63 12.78 0.22
N PHE A 118 -11.24 11.73 -0.32
CA PHE A 118 -11.50 11.61 -1.75
C PHE A 118 -12.45 12.71 -2.21
N CYS A 119 -12.13 13.34 -3.34
CA CYS A 119 -12.95 14.36 -3.97
C CYS A 119 -13.75 13.70 -5.11
N PRO A 120 -14.97 13.21 -4.87
CA PRO A 120 -15.74 12.49 -5.87
C PRO A 120 -16.17 13.43 -6.99
N ILE A 121 -15.98 12.97 -8.23
CA ILE A 121 -16.50 13.60 -9.44
C ILE A 121 -17.59 12.71 -10.00
N ASN A 122 -18.71 13.28 -10.42
CA ASN A 122 -19.85 12.54 -10.97
C ASN A 122 -20.68 13.43 -11.91
N ALA A 123 -21.65 12.83 -12.61
CA ALA A 123 -22.60 13.56 -13.43
C ALA A 123 -23.48 14.47 -12.56
N VAL A 124 -23.57 15.74 -12.96
CA VAL A 124 -24.45 16.74 -12.34
C VAL A 124 -25.73 16.99 -13.16
N SER A 125 -25.91 16.25 -14.25
CA SER A 125 -27.07 16.36 -15.14
C SER A 125 -27.86 15.06 -15.15
N PHE A 126 -27.59 14.17 -16.10
CA PHE A 126 -28.24 12.86 -16.25
C PHE A 126 -27.20 11.79 -16.60
N ASP A 127 -27.65 10.53 -16.69
CA ASP A 127 -26.86 9.31 -16.88
C ASP A 127 -25.94 8.90 -15.72
N HIS A 128 -25.39 7.69 -15.84
CA HIS A 128 -24.51 7.07 -14.87
C HIS A 128 -23.09 6.99 -15.46
N PRO A 129 -22.13 7.81 -15.00
CA PRO A 129 -20.75 7.72 -15.44
C PRO A 129 -20.12 6.36 -15.16
N ASP A 130 -19.14 5.98 -15.98
CA ASP A 130 -18.38 4.76 -15.77
C ASP A 130 -17.70 4.77 -14.39
N PRO A 131 -17.63 3.61 -13.70
CA PRO A 131 -17.10 3.54 -12.35
C PRO A 131 -15.60 3.88 -12.26
N SER A 132 -14.88 3.95 -13.39
CA SER A 132 -13.50 4.44 -13.45
C SER A 132 -13.34 5.88 -12.97
N ILE A 133 -14.43 6.68 -12.93
CA ILE A 133 -14.41 8.01 -12.34
C ILE A 133 -14.13 8.00 -10.82
N PHE A 134 -14.26 6.84 -10.17
CA PHE A 134 -13.97 6.64 -8.75
C PHE A 134 -12.59 6.01 -8.49
N THR A 135 -11.70 5.96 -9.48
CA THR A 135 -10.35 5.41 -9.30
C THR A 135 -9.53 6.23 -8.30
N VAL A 136 -9.03 5.55 -7.26
CA VAL A 136 -8.12 6.14 -6.25
C VAL A 136 -6.66 5.96 -6.66
N LEU A 137 -6.28 4.72 -6.97
CA LEU A 137 -4.96 4.34 -7.45
C LEU A 137 -5.10 3.40 -8.64
N THR A 138 -4.15 3.47 -9.56
CA THR A 138 -4.05 2.57 -10.71
C THR A 138 -2.66 1.93 -10.78
N ALA A 139 -2.64 0.67 -11.19
CA ALA A 139 -1.45 -0.07 -11.56
C ALA A 139 -1.41 -0.10 -13.09
N ASN A 140 -0.47 0.61 -13.71
CA ASN A 140 -0.45 0.73 -15.17
C ASN A 140 0.17 -0.53 -15.80
N SER A 141 -0.48 -1.09 -16.82
CA SER A 141 0.10 -2.15 -17.64
C SER A 141 1.03 -1.58 -18.72
N SER A 142 1.72 -2.45 -19.46
CA SER A 142 2.53 -2.05 -20.62
C SER A 142 1.69 -1.52 -21.80
N ILE A 143 0.36 -1.70 -21.77
CA ILE A 143 -0.56 -1.23 -22.82
C ILE A 143 -1.23 0.07 -22.32
N PRO A 144 -1.07 1.20 -23.04
CA PRO A 144 -1.70 2.47 -22.66
C PRO A 144 -3.22 2.35 -22.49
N GLY A 145 -3.76 2.89 -21.40
CA GLY A 145 -5.20 2.87 -21.10
C GLY A 145 -5.72 1.57 -20.48
N ARG A 146 -4.86 0.54 -20.33
CA ARG A 146 -5.21 -0.70 -19.64
C ARG A 146 -4.51 -0.76 -18.28
N CYS A 147 -5.30 -0.93 -17.23
CA CYS A 147 -4.79 -1.20 -15.90
C CYS A 147 -4.33 -2.66 -15.81
N ASP A 148 -3.28 -2.90 -15.05
CA ASP A 148 -2.79 -4.23 -14.74
C ASP A 148 -3.75 -4.89 -13.74
N GLU A 149 -4.42 -5.94 -14.21
CA GLU A 149 -5.21 -6.85 -13.39
C GLU A 149 -4.34 -8.09 -13.22
N SER A 150 -3.43 -8.06 -12.25
CA SER A 150 -2.45 -9.12 -12.04
C SER A 150 -3.13 -10.49 -11.97
N ASN A 151 -3.02 -11.25 -13.06
CA ASN A 151 -3.61 -12.58 -13.23
C ASN A 151 -2.56 -13.66 -13.01
N GLU A 152 -1.96 -13.68 -11.83
CA GLU A 152 -1.23 -14.84 -11.33
C GLU A 152 -2.07 -15.49 -10.25
N ARG A 153 -2.37 -16.78 -10.43
CA ARG A 153 -3.25 -17.58 -9.58
C ARG A 153 -2.94 -17.32 -8.10
N PRO A 154 -3.94 -17.03 -7.25
CA PRO A 154 -3.69 -16.91 -5.82
C PRO A 154 -3.04 -18.20 -5.33
N SER A 155 -1.84 -18.09 -4.77
CA SER A 155 -1.25 -19.17 -3.99
C SER A 155 -2.24 -19.46 -2.85
N PRO A 156 -2.50 -20.74 -2.53
CA PRO A 156 -3.43 -21.06 -1.45
C PRO A 156 -2.96 -20.36 -0.19
N ILE A 157 -3.78 -19.43 0.30
CA ILE A 157 -3.59 -18.77 1.58
C ILE A 157 -3.55 -19.91 2.60
N THR A 158 -2.38 -20.20 3.15
CA THR A 158 -2.29 -21.05 4.32
C THR A 158 -2.82 -20.20 5.47
N PRO A 159 -3.90 -20.61 6.16
CA PRO A 159 -4.40 -19.87 7.30
C PRO A 159 -3.29 -19.77 8.34
N ILE A 160 -3.06 -18.56 8.85
CA ILE A 160 -2.31 -18.31 10.07
C ILE A 160 -3.24 -18.55 11.25
#